data_AF-A0A957QZK7-F1
#
_entry.id   AF-A0A957QZK7-F1
#
_cell.length_a   1.000
_cell.length_b   1.000
_cell.length_c   1.000
_cell.angle_alpha   90.00
_cell.angle_beta   90.00
_cell.angle_gamma   90.00
#
_symmetry.space_group_name_H-M   'P 1'
#
loop_
_entity.id
_entity.type
_entity.pdbx_description
1 polymer ?
#
loop_
_entity_poly.entity_id
_entity_poly.type
_entity_poly.pdbx_seq_one_letter_code
_entity_poly.pdbx_strand_id
1 'polypeptide(L)'
;MKPTEFADILDQCLERLAAGEPLGQILADYPDEAAELRELLPLGQAYQVNRAPLAAPARQSQGKQLMLAAVDEIYPAVAPSWWHWFFGGGRQVVVAGAGLALVALFAVIVWTNNRP
;
A
#
# COMPACT_ATOMS: atom_id res chain seq x y z
N MET A 1 20.28 4.99 -30.28
CA MET A 1 20.26 5.10 -28.81
C MET A 1 19.18 4.19 -28.22
N LYS A 2 19.35 3.69 -26.99
CA LYS A 2 18.25 3.01 -26.29
C LYS A 2 17.31 4.06 -25.67
N PRO A 3 15.98 3.81 -25.59
CA PRO A 3 15.04 4.79 -25.04
C PRO A 3 15.38 5.25 -23.62
N THR A 4 15.90 4.34 -22.80
CA THR A 4 16.29 4.61 -21.41
C THR A 4 17.47 5.57 -21.31
N GLU A 5 18.45 5.42 -22.21
CA GLU A 5 19.67 6.23 -22.24
C GLU A 5 19.38 7.69 -22.61
N PHE A 6 18.41 7.91 -23.51
CA PHE A 6 17.96 9.26 -23.84
C PHE A 6 17.21 9.93 -22.70
N ALA A 7 16.35 9.17 -22.00
CA ALA A 7 15.62 9.68 -20.85
C ALA A 7 16.58 10.14 -19.74
N ASP A 8 17.63 9.35 -19.47
CA ASP A 8 18.65 9.70 -18.48
C ASP A 8 19.42 10.99 -18.86
N ILE A 9 19.76 11.15 -20.15
CA ILE A 9 20.39 12.38 -20.67
C ILE A 9 19.47 13.58 -20.54
N LEU A 10 18.18 13.42 -20.88
CA LEU A 10 17.18 14.49 -20.80
C LEU A 10 16.99 14.94 -19.34
N ASP A 11 16.87 14.00 -18.39
CA ASP A 11 16.76 14.31 -16.97
C ASP A 11 17.99 15.06 -16.45
N GLN A 12 19.19 14.63 -16.83
CA GLN A 12 20.42 15.31 -16.47
C GLN A 12 20.51 16.73 -17.06
N CYS A 13 20.12 16.92 -18.32
CA CYS A 13 20.07 18.23 -18.96
C CYS A 13 19.06 19.16 -18.25
N LEU A 14 17.93 18.61 -17.84
CA LEU A 14 16.89 19.34 -17.11
C LEU A 14 17.34 19.78 -15.71
N GLU A 15 18.11 18.95 -14.99
CA GLU A 15 18.72 19.31 -13.71
C GLU A 15 19.75 20.43 -13.87
N ARG A 16 20.61 20.34 -14.89
CA ARG A 16 21.62 21.37 -15.21
C ARG A 16 20.98 22.71 -15.59
N LEU A 17 19.92 22.66 -16.39
CA LEU A 17 19.14 23.84 -16.75
C LEU A 17 18.48 24.48 -15.52
N ALA A 18 17.96 23.66 -14.60
CA ALA A 18 17.39 24.12 -13.32
C ALA A 18 18.46 24.72 -12.38
N ALA A 19 19.71 24.24 -12.46
CA ALA A 19 20.86 24.81 -11.75
C ALA A 19 21.33 26.17 -12.35
N GLY A 20 20.77 26.60 -13.48
CA GLY A 20 21.06 27.88 -14.12
C GLY A 20 22.12 27.81 -15.21
N GLU A 21 22.50 26.61 -15.65
CA GLU A 21 23.46 26.45 -16.75
C GLU A 21 22.83 26.84 -18.10
N PRO A 22 23.55 27.58 -18.97
CA PRO A 22 22.98 28.04 -20.25
C PRO A 22 22.74 26.86 -21.21
N LEU A 23 21.57 26.86 -21.85
CA LEU A 23 21.14 25.83 -22.81
C LEU A 23 22.19 25.52 -23.89
N GLY A 24 22.87 26.54 -24.42
CA GLY A 24 23.89 26.34 -25.44
C GLY A 24 25.09 25.52 -24.98
N GLN A 25 25.44 25.60 -23.69
CA GLN A 25 26.52 24.81 -23.09
C GLN A 25 26.08 23.37 -22.85
N ILE A 26 24.86 23.17 -22.35
CA ILE A 26 24.28 21.83 -22.18
C ILE A 26 24.20 21.09 -23.53
N LEU A 27 23.73 21.76 -24.60
CA LEU A 27 23.63 21.15 -25.92
C LEU A 27 25.00 20.89 -26.59
N ALA A 28 26.06 21.60 -26.17
CA ALA A 28 27.41 21.36 -26.68
C ALA A 28 28.00 20.05 -26.17
N ASP A 29 27.57 19.59 -24.98
CA ASP A 29 28.02 18.33 -24.39
C ASP A 29 27.34 17.10 -25.01
N TYR A 30 26.19 17.29 -25.68
CA TYR A 30 25.39 16.24 -26.34
C TYR A 30 25.10 16.62 -27.80
N PRO A 31 26.12 16.68 -28.67
CA PRO A 31 25.96 17.19 -30.04
C PRO A 31 25.08 16.28 -30.91
N ASP A 32 25.07 14.97 -30.65
CA ASP A 32 24.31 13.99 -31.42
C ASP A 32 22.81 14.08 -31.11
N GLU A 33 22.45 14.44 -29.87
CA GLU A 33 21.09 14.57 -29.36
C GLU A 33 20.58 16.02 -29.37
N ALA A 34 21.42 16.98 -29.73
CA ALA A 34 21.15 18.41 -29.57
C ALA A 34 19.89 18.90 -30.31
N ALA A 35 19.53 18.27 -31.43
CA ALA A 35 18.33 18.60 -32.17
C ALA A 35 17.06 18.24 -31.37
N GLU A 36 17.01 17.03 -30.82
CA GLU A 36 15.88 16.51 -30.06
C GLU A 36 15.79 17.17 -28.67
N LEU A 37 16.92 17.35 -27.99
CA LEU A 37 16.99 18.05 -26.71
C LEU A 37 16.53 19.51 -26.80
N ARG A 38 16.85 20.21 -27.91
CA ARG A 38 16.44 21.61 -28.12
C ARG A 38 14.92 21.77 -28.19
N GLU A 39 14.20 20.76 -28.66
CA GLU A 39 12.73 20.77 -28.72
C GLU A 39 12.10 20.38 -27.37
N LEU A 40 12.68 19.39 -26.67
CA LEU A 40 12.09 18.84 -25.45
C LEU A 40 12.44 19.62 -24.17
N LEU A 41 13.63 20.22 -24.07
CA LEU A 41 14.07 20.93 -22.86
C LEU A 41 13.14 22.10 -22.46
N PRO A 42 12.65 22.95 -23.38
CA PRO A 42 11.68 24.00 -23.03
C PRO A 42 10.38 23.45 -22.44
N LEU A 43 9.90 22.31 -22.94
CA LEU A 43 8.70 21.66 -22.42
C LEU A 43 8.95 21.12 -21.01
N GLY A 44 10.05 20.39 -20.81
CA GLY A 44 10.43 19.87 -19.49
C GLY A 44 10.61 20.99 -18.45
N GLN A 45 11.20 22.12 -18.85
CA GLN A 45 11.34 23.30 -17.98
C GLN A 45 9.96 23.87 -17.58
N ALA A 46 9.03 24.02 -18.53
CA ALA A 46 7.68 24.49 -18.24
C ALA A 46 6.92 23.55 -17.27
N TYR A 47 7.14 22.23 -17.38
CA TYR A 47 6.57 21.26 -16.45
C TYR A 47 7.19 21.33 -15.05
N GLN A 48 8.51 21.54 -14.94
CA GLN A 48 9.17 21.65 -13.64
C GLN A 48 8.68 22.86 -12.84
N VAL A 49 8.49 24.01 -13.50
CA VAL A 49 7.96 25.22 -12.85
C VAL A 49 6.54 25.01 -12.31
N ASN A 50 5.77 24.14 -12.96
CA ASN A 50 4.40 23.79 -12.56
C ASN A 50 4.32 22.53 -11.69
N ARG A 51 5.45 21.96 -11.28
CA ARG A 51 5.46 20.74 -10.49
C ARG A 51 4.85 21.04 -9.12
N ALA A 52 3.68 20.48 -8.87
CA ALA A 52 3.05 20.58 -7.56
C ALA A 52 4.04 20.09 -6.50
N PRO A 53 4.21 20.83 -5.38
CA PRO A 53 5.13 20.43 -4.34
C PRO A 53 4.70 19.05 -3.82
N LEU A 54 5.60 18.05 -3.94
CA LEU A 54 5.36 16.76 -3.31
C LEU A 54 5.15 17.00 -1.82
N ALA A 55 4.05 16.46 -1.27
CA ALA A 55 3.76 16.59 0.14
C ALA A 55 4.94 15.99 0.94
N ALA A 56 5.55 16.81 1.80
CA ALA A 56 6.62 16.39 2.68
C ALA A 56 6.22 15.12 3.44
N PRO A 57 7.15 14.19 3.75
CA PRO A 57 6.83 12.91 4.39
C PRO A 57 5.97 13.06 5.67
N ALA A 58 6.23 14.11 6.46
CA ALA A 58 5.46 14.43 7.66
C ALA A 58 4.00 14.85 7.37
N ARG A 59 3.73 15.49 6.21
CA ARG A 59 2.36 15.82 5.80
C ARG A 59 1.61 14.59 5.26
N GLN A 60 2.32 13.61 4.71
CA GLN A 60 1.71 12.37 4.25
C GLN A 60 1.19 11.52 5.41
N SER A 61 1.95 11.40 6.51
CA SER A 61 1.51 10.65 7.70
C SER A 61 0.29 11.31 8.35
N GLN A 62 0.30 12.65 8.46
CA GLN A 62 -0.84 13.40 8.97
C GLN A 62 -2.07 13.25 8.07
N GLY A 63 -1.90 13.34 6.75
CA GLY A 63 -3.00 13.11 5.80
C GLY A 63 -3.58 11.71 5.91
N LYS A 64 -2.74 10.67 6.05
CA LYS A 64 -3.18 9.29 6.26
C LYS A 64 -3.97 9.13 7.55
N GLN A 65 -3.53 9.75 8.65
CA GLN A 65 -4.23 9.68 9.93
C GLN A 65 -5.62 10.34 9.84
N LEU A 66 -5.73 11.50 9.20
CA LEU A 66 -7.01 12.18 8.98
C LEU A 66 -7.95 11.33 8.12
N MET A 67 -7.42 10.72 7.06
CA MET A 67 -8.20 9.84 6.20
C MET A 67 -8.74 8.62 6.97
N LEU A 68 -7.90 7.99 7.80
CA LEU A 68 -8.31 6.85 8.63
C LEU A 68 -9.34 7.24 9.69
N ALA A 69 -9.19 8.40 10.31
CA ALA A 69 -10.16 8.93 11.27
C ALA A 69 -11.53 9.18 10.61
N ALA A 70 -11.54 9.76 9.40
CA ALA A 70 -12.76 9.96 8.63
C ALA A 70 -13.41 8.63 8.22
N VAL A 71 -12.62 7.60 7.89
CA VAL A 71 -13.15 6.27 7.58
C VAL A 71 -13.80 5.62 8.80
N ASP A 72 -13.19 5.75 9.98
CA ASP A 72 -13.75 5.23 11.24
C ASP A 72 -15.04 5.96 11.63
N GLU A 73 -15.14 7.26 11.34
CA GLU A 73 -16.36 8.04 11.55
C GLU A 73 -17.51 7.59 10.62
N ILE A 74 -17.22 7.29 9.35
CA ILE A 74 -18.22 6.87 8.37
C ILE A 74 -18.61 5.40 8.58
N TYR A 75 -17.66 4.55 8.95
CA TYR A 75 -17.84 3.12 9.18
C TYR A 75 -17.31 2.76 10.56
N PRO A 76 -18.04 3.07 11.64
CA PRO A 76 -17.63 2.64 12.96
C PRO A 76 -17.51 1.12 12.93
N ALA A 77 -16.38 0.59 13.38
CA ALA A 77 -16.13 -0.84 13.42
C ALA A 77 -17.15 -1.53 14.34
N VAL A 78 -18.32 -1.89 13.80
CA VAL A 78 -19.33 -2.66 14.51
C VAL A 78 -18.85 -4.10 14.51
N ALA A 79 -17.97 -4.45 15.47
CA ALA A 79 -17.64 -5.84 15.70
C ALA A 79 -18.95 -6.61 15.93
N PRO A 80 -19.26 -7.66 15.15
CA PRO A 80 -20.53 -8.34 15.28
C PRO A 80 -20.70 -8.88 16.70
N SER A 81 -21.82 -8.56 17.33
CA SER A 81 -22.12 -8.93 18.72
C SER A 81 -22.11 -10.44 19.00
N TRP A 82 -22.02 -11.30 17.98
CA TRP A 82 -21.88 -12.74 18.18
C TRP A 82 -20.43 -13.19 18.50
N TRP A 83 -19.40 -12.40 18.19
CA TRP A 83 -18.00 -12.79 18.44
C TRP A 83 -17.61 -12.73 19.92
N HIS A 84 -18.16 -11.79 20.68
CA HIS A 84 -17.95 -11.78 22.14
C HIS A 84 -18.65 -12.97 22.82
N TRP A 85 -19.77 -13.45 22.28
CA TRP A 85 -20.44 -14.68 22.74
C TRP A 85 -19.55 -15.92 22.53
N PHE A 86 -18.80 -15.98 21.43
CA PHE A 86 -17.92 -17.13 21.15
C PHE A 86 -16.55 -17.07 21.85
N PHE A 87 -15.95 -15.89 22.03
CA PHE A 87 -14.55 -15.78 22.45
C PHE A 87 -14.30 -14.90 23.68
N GLY A 88 -15.29 -14.18 24.19
CA GLY A 88 -15.09 -13.15 25.22
C GLY A 88 -16.06 -13.28 26.39
N GLY A 89 -15.84 -14.26 27.28
CA GLY A 89 -16.62 -14.33 28.51
C GLY A 89 -16.26 -15.50 29.41
N GLY A 90 -15.26 -15.32 30.27
CA GLY A 90 -14.93 -16.28 31.32
C GLY A 90 -16.06 -16.38 32.36
N ARG A 91 -16.86 -17.45 32.30
CA ARG A 91 -17.46 -18.20 33.43
C ARG A 91 -18.35 -19.33 32.89
N GLN A 92 -18.22 -20.52 33.50
CA GLN A 92 -18.99 -21.77 33.34
C GLN A 92 -18.41 -22.88 32.43
N VAL A 93 -17.31 -23.49 32.89
CA VAL A 93 -16.74 -24.75 32.36
C VAL A 93 -17.39 -26.00 33.00
N VAL A 94 -18.67 -25.98 33.40
CA VAL A 94 -19.25 -27.12 34.16
C VAL A 94 -20.13 -28.06 33.33
N VAL A 95 -20.48 -27.76 32.07
CA VAL A 95 -21.41 -28.63 31.30
C VAL A 95 -20.75 -29.43 30.17
N ALA A 96 -19.43 -29.31 29.96
CA ALA A 96 -18.72 -30.09 28.94
C ALA A 96 -18.40 -31.55 29.33
N GLY A 97 -18.67 -31.96 30.58
CA GLY A 97 -18.49 -33.36 31.01
C GLY A 97 -19.60 -34.31 30.55
N ALA A 98 -20.83 -33.82 30.35
CA ALA A 98 -21.97 -34.66 30.02
C ALA A 98 -22.01 -35.10 28.54
N GLY A 99 -21.57 -34.24 27.63
CA GLY A 99 -21.59 -34.54 26.19
C GLY A 99 -20.59 -35.63 25.79
N LEU A 100 -19.37 -35.59 26.32
CA LEU A 100 -18.35 -36.62 26.07
C LEU A 100 -18.72 -37.97 26.68
N ALA A 101 -19.35 -37.97 27.87
CA ALA A 101 -19.83 -39.19 28.49
C ALA A 101 -20.93 -39.87 27.65
N LEU A 102 -21.87 -39.09 27.09
CA LEU A 102 -22.92 -39.63 26.22
C LEU A 102 -22.37 -40.21 24.92
N VAL A 103 -21.40 -39.54 24.28
CA VAL A 103 -20.77 -40.05 23.05
C VAL A 103 -19.98 -41.33 23.31
N ALA A 104 -19.23 -41.39 24.42
CA ALA A 104 -18.50 -42.60 24.81
C ALA A 104 -19.45 -43.75 25.12
N LEU A 105 -20.55 -43.48 25.83
CA LEU A 105 -21.54 -44.48 26.20
C LEU A 105 -22.30 -45.00 24.96
N PHE A 106 -22.59 -44.13 23.99
CA PHE A 106 -23.19 -44.52 22.71
C PHE A 106 -22.25 -45.39 21.88
N ALA A 107 -20.95 -45.05 21.83
CA ALA A 107 -19.95 -45.85 21.13
C ALA A 107 -19.78 -47.25 21.74
N VAL A 108 -19.82 -47.36 23.07
CA VAL A 108 -19.76 -48.66 23.77
C VAL A 108 -20.99 -49.52 23.46
N ILE A 109 -22.20 -48.94 23.51
CA ILE A 109 -23.45 -49.66 23.20
C ILE A 109 -23.42 -50.21 21.76
N VAL A 110 -23.05 -49.37 20.80
CA VAL A 110 -22.97 -49.76 19.38
C VAL A 110 -21.93 -50.87 19.18
N TRP A 111 -20.77 -50.78 19.84
CA TRP A 111 -19.75 -51.82 19.75
C TRP A 111 -20.20 -53.15 20.36
N THR A 112 -20.92 -53.13 21.50
CA THR A 112 -21.43 -54.36 22.12
C THR A 112 -22.49 -55.06 21.27
N ASN A 113 -23.32 -54.31 20.55
CA ASN A 113 -24.45 -54.88 19.79
C ASN A 113 -24.05 -55.42 18.41
N ASN A 114 -22.84 -55.09 17.94
CA ASN A 114 -22.33 -55.46 16.62
C ASN A 114 -21.25 -56.55 16.68
N ARG A 115 -21.17 -57.30 17.79
CA ARG A 115 -20.35 -58.51 17.85
C ARG A 115 -21.15 -59.70 17.27
N PRO A 116 -20.64 -60.35 16.21
CA PRO A 116 -21.28 -61.52 15.61
C PRO A 116 -21.24 -62.75 16.51
#